data_AF-A0A939IEU0-F1
#
_entry.id   AF-A0A939IEU0-F1
#
_cell.length_a   1.000
_cell.length_b   1.000
_cell.length_c   1.000
_cell.angle_alpha   90.00
_cell.angle_beta   90.00
_cell.angle_gamma   90.00
#
_symmetry.space_group_name_H-M   'P 1'
#
loop_
_entity.id
_entity.type
_entity.pdbx_description
1 polymer ?
#
loop_
_entity_poly.entity_id
_entity_poly.type
_entity_poly.pdbx_seq_one_letter_code
_entity_poly.pdbx_strand_id
1 'polypeptide(L)' 'MQQGVRQELIRVLRQRFGEISEEVEARLEGESGEKLENLMDSAIAVSSLDEFVSILSI' A
#
# COMPACT_ATOMS: atom_id res chain seq x y z
N MET A 1 12.08 -9.54 7.55
CA MET A 1 11.82 -9.60 6.10
C MET A 1 10.61 -8.76 5.68
N GLN A 2 9.56 -8.63 6.52
CA GLN A 2 8.33 -7.87 6.17
C GLN A 2 8.52 -6.35 5.98
N GLN A 3 9.50 -5.73 6.66
CA GLN A 3 9.83 -4.31 6.44
C GLN A 3 10.20 -3.97 4.99
N GLY A 4 10.78 -4.91 4.24
CA GLY A 4 11.19 -4.68 2.84
C GLY A 4 9.97 -4.53 1.92
N VAL A 5 9.01 -5.45 2.04
CA VAL A 5 7.77 -5.45 1.22
C VAL A 5 6.97 -4.17 1.48
N ARG A 6 6.87 -3.74 2.74
CA ARG A 6 6.17 -2.49 3.10
C ARG A 6 6.83 -1.26 2.47
N GLN A 7 8.14 -1.13 2.57
CA GLN A 7 8.86 0.02 2.00
C GLN A 7 8.74 0.05 0.47
N GLU A 8 8.77 -1.11 -0.16
CA GLU A 8 8.55 -1.23 -1.60
C GLU A 8 7.13 -0.81 -1.98
N LEU A 9 6.12 -1.25 -1.22
CA LEU A 9 4.72 -0.88 -1.45
C LEU A 9 4.52 0.64 -1.32
N ILE A 10 5.07 1.25 -0.26
CA ILE A 10 5.04 2.71 -0.09
C ILE A 10 5.69 3.42 -1.28
N ARG A 11 6.84 2.91 -1.78
CA ARG A 11 7.51 3.48 -2.96
C ARG A 11 6.62 3.37 -4.20
N VAL A 12 5.97 2.24 -4.43
CA VAL A 12 5.07 2.01 -5.57
C VAL A 12 3.87 2.96 -5.50
N LEU A 13 3.22 3.05 -4.34
CA LEU A 13 2.08 3.96 -4.14
C LEU A 13 2.49 5.41 -4.41
N ARG A 14 3.66 5.84 -3.89
CA ARG A 14 4.16 7.19 -4.12
C ARG A 14 4.50 7.47 -5.58
N GLN A 15 5.05 6.48 -6.27
CA GLN A 15 5.39 6.60 -7.69
C GLN A 15 4.15 6.67 -8.59
N ARG A 16 3.09 5.92 -8.27
CA ARG A 16 1.86 5.88 -9.07
C ARG A 16 0.91 7.03 -8.78
N PHE A 17 0.77 7.39 -7.51
CA PHE A 17 -0.30 8.28 -7.05
C PHE A 17 0.21 9.59 -6.45
N GLY A 18 1.53 9.79 -6.35
CA GLY A 18 2.12 10.99 -5.77
C GLY A 18 2.23 10.91 -4.25
N GLU A 19 2.04 12.01 -3.54
CA GLU A 19 2.08 11.98 -2.08
C GLU A 19 0.95 11.09 -1.52
N ILE A 20 1.30 10.22 -0.57
CA ILE A 20 0.34 9.43 0.20
C ILE A 20 0.25 10.00 1.60
N SER A 21 -0.92 9.90 2.24
CA SER A 21 -1.10 10.43 3.59
C SER A 21 -0.40 9.55 4.63
N GLU A 22 0.00 10.17 5.75
CA GLU A 22 0.59 9.47 6.90
C GLU A 22 -0.35 8.39 7.46
N GLU A 23 -1.66 8.58 7.33
CA GLU A 23 -2.66 7.58 7.73
C GLU A 23 -2.54 6.28 6.92
N VAL A 24 -2.31 6.38 5.60
CA VAL A 24 -2.11 5.20 4.75
C VAL A 24 -0.83 4.48 5.14
N GLU A 25 0.25 5.22 5.40
CA GLU A 25 1.51 4.63 5.85
C GLU A 25 1.36 3.91 7.20
N ALA A 26 0.71 4.54 8.17
CA ALA A 26 0.47 3.97 9.49
C ALA A 26 -0.37 2.68 9.42
N ARG A 27 -1.39 2.64 8.55
CA ARG A 27 -2.18 1.42 8.32
C ARG A 27 -1.32 0.29 7.74
N LEU A 28 -0.50 0.58 6.74
CA LEU A 28 0.43 -0.41 6.16
C LEU A 28 1.45 -0.95 7.17
N GLU A 29 1.76 -0.22 8.25
CA GLU A 29 2.63 -0.73 9.30
C GLU A 29 2.00 -1.85 10.13
N GLY A 30 0.67 -1.87 10.26
CA GLY A 30 -0.08 -2.87 11.00
C GLY A 30 -0.36 -4.15 10.23
N GLU A 31 -0.14 -4.15 8.92
CA GLU A 31 -0.49 -5.28 8.05
C GLU A 31 0.54 -6.42 8.09
N SER A 32 0.04 -7.64 7.91
CA SER A 32 0.88 -8.84 7.80
C SER A 32 1.67 -8.84 6.49
N GLY A 33 2.79 -9.59 6.45
CA GLY A 33 3.57 -9.76 5.21
C GLY A 33 2.75 -10.26 4.02
N GLU A 34 1.86 -11.24 4.25
CA GLU A 34 0.96 -11.78 3.23
C GLU A 34 -0.04 -10.73 2.73
N LYS A 35 -0.62 -9.92 3.64
CA LYS A 35 -1.52 -8.82 3.23
C LYS A 35 -0.75 -7.77 2.43
N LEU A 36 0.48 -7.43 2.83
CA LEU A 36 1.32 -6.48 2.10
C LEU A 36 1.65 -6.96 0.68
N GLU A 37 1.88 -8.27 0.49
CA GLU A 37 2.05 -8.85 -0.85
C GLU A 37 0.75 -8.73 -1.68
N ASN A 38 -0.41 -9.06 -1.11
CA ASN A 38 -1.71 -8.89 -1.79
C ASN A 38 -2.01 -7.41 -2.11
N LEU A 39 -1.60 -6.49 -1.23
CA LEU A 39 -1.72 -5.05 -1.45
C LEU A 39 -0.77 -4.56 -2.54
N MET A 40 0.39 -5.20 -2.75
CA MET A 40 1.28 -4.90 -3.87
C MET A 40 0.58 -5.14 -5.21
N ASP A 41 -0.04 -6.30 -5.38
CA ASP A 41 -0.78 -6.62 -6.59
C ASP A 41 -1.96 -5.65 -6.81
N SER A 42 -2.67 -5.33 -5.74
CA SER A 42 -3.75 -4.34 -5.76
C SER A 42 -3.25 -2.94 -6.14
N ALA A 43 -2.09 -2.54 -5.61
CA ALA A 43 -1.45 -1.26 -5.90
C ALA A 43 -0.96 -1.15 -7.34
N ILE A 44 -0.94 -2.22 -8.13
CA ILE A 44 -0.68 -2.21 -9.58
C ILE A 44 -1.99 -2.21 -10.38
N ALA A 45 -3.03 -2.88 -9.88
CA ALA A 45 -4.30 -3.05 -10.57
C ALA A 45 -5.23 -1.82 -10.51
N VAL A 46 -5.22 -1.08 -9.40
CA VAL A 46 -6.11 0.08 -9.19
C VAL A 46 -5.69 1.31 -9.98
N SER A 47 -6.65 2.20 -10.27
CA SER A 47 -6.42 3.40 -11.07
C SER A 47 -6.16 4.65 -10.23
N SER A 48 -6.47 4.60 -8.94
CA SER A 48 -6.39 5.74 -8.03
C SER A 48 -5.97 5.31 -6.61
N LEU A 49 -5.48 6.27 -5.83
CA LEU A 49 -5.19 6.06 -4.41
C LEU A 49 -6.46 5.76 -3.61
N ASP A 50 -7.58 6.40 -3.94
CA ASP A 50 -8.86 6.17 -3.25
C ASP A 50 -9.37 4.72 -3.41
N GLU A 51 -9.21 4.13 -4.61
CA GLU A 51 -9.49 2.71 -4.85
C GLU A 51 -8.57 1.82 -4.01
N PHE A 52 -7.28 2.15 -3.93
CA PHE A 52 -6.33 1.41 -3.09
C PHE A 52 -6.71 1.49 -1.61
N VAL A 53 -7.02 2.69 -1.10
CA VAL A 53 -7.42 2.92 0.30
C VAL A 53 -8.71 2.17 0.64
N SER A 54 -9.62 2.05 -0.31
CA SER A 54 -10.84 1.24 -0.15
C SER A 54 -10.51 -0.24 0.07
N ILE A 55 -9.49 -0.78 -0.62
CA ILE A 55 -9.01 -2.16 -0.42
C ILE A 55 -8.27 -2.33 0.91
N LEU A 56 -7.43 -1.35 1.27
CA LEU A 56 -6.69 -1.35 2.55
C LEU A 56 -7.62 -1.29 3.77
N SER A 57 -8.81 -0.71 3.61
CA SER A 57 -9.81 -0.59 4.68
C SER A 57 -10.69 -1.84 4.86
N ILE A 58 -10.50 -2.88 4.05
CA ILE A 58 -11.19 -4.18 4.09
C ILE A 58 -10.27 -5.24 4.68
#